data_AF-A0A1D6HQ04-F1
#
_entry.id   AF-A0A1D6HQ04-F1
#
_cell.length_a   1.000
_cell.length_b   1.000
_cell.length_c   1.000
_cell.angle_alpha   90.00
_cell.angle_beta   90.00
_cell.angle_gamma   90.00
#
_symmetry.space_group_name_H-M   'P 1'
#
loop_
_entity.id
_entity.type
_entity.pdbx_description
1 polymer ?
#
loop_
_entity_poly.entity_id
_entity_poly.type
_entity_poly.pdbx_seq_one_letter_code
_entity_poly.pdbx_strand_id
1 'polypeptide(L)'
;MEGDGTNLDAAIESLLNVEKQMRLAGDVAGTRKAVIDIVELCYKAGAWKTLNDQIVLLSKRRGQLKQAITAMVQKAMEYIDLTPGIDTSIELIKTLSSVSAGKIYVEIERARLIKRLAKIKEEQGQIYEAADLMQEVAVETFGSMAKTEKIAFILEQVRLCLDRQDFVRAQILSRKISTRVFDADPSKEKKKPKEGDSIVQDAPADIPSLLELKRVYYELMIRYYSHNNDYLEICRCYKAIYDIPAIKEDPTKWIPILRKICWYLVLAPHDPMQSSLLNATLEDKNLSEIPNFRYNLYVFKIDLIITPGGFISMITYFLFLL
;
A
#
# COMPACT_ATOMS: atom_id res chain seq x y z
N MET A 1 -30.36 -2.55 -34.69
CA MET A 1 -28.88 -2.49 -34.59
C MET A 1 -28.33 -3.92 -34.50
N GLU A 2 -28.60 -4.78 -35.48
CA GLU A 2 -28.22 -6.21 -35.46
C GLU A 2 -27.05 -6.55 -36.42
N GLY A 3 -26.50 -5.55 -37.13
CA GLY A 3 -25.48 -5.76 -38.16
C GLY A 3 -24.01 -5.67 -37.69
N ASP A 4 -23.73 -5.05 -36.54
CA ASP A 4 -22.34 -4.88 -36.07
C ASP A 4 -21.81 -6.09 -35.27
N GLY A 5 -22.68 -6.80 -34.54
CA GLY A 5 -22.28 -7.95 -33.73
C GLY A 5 -21.81 -9.16 -34.55
N THR A 6 -22.44 -9.42 -35.69
CA THR A 6 -22.08 -10.53 -36.58
C THR A 6 -20.74 -10.32 -37.28
N ASN A 7 -20.37 -9.08 -37.57
CA ASN A 7 -19.07 -8.74 -38.14
C ASN A 7 -17.95 -8.81 -37.08
N LEU A 8 -18.27 -8.42 -35.84
CA LEU A 8 -17.38 -8.56 -34.68
C LEU A 8 -17.02 -10.02 -34.42
N ASP A 9 -18.01 -10.91 -34.34
CA ASP A 9 -17.78 -12.33 -34.06
C ASP A 9 -16.97 -13.01 -35.17
N ALA A 10 -17.27 -12.70 -36.44
CA ALA A 10 -16.49 -13.22 -37.58
C ALA A 10 -15.03 -12.74 -37.56
N ALA A 11 -14.79 -11.47 -37.19
CA ALA A 11 -13.45 -10.92 -37.07
C ALA A 11 -12.67 -11.57 -35.90
N ILE A 12 -13.33 -11.79 -34.77
CA ILE A 12 -12.76 -12.52 -33.62
C ILE A 12 -12.41 -13.95 -34.03
N GLU A 13 -13.31 -14.68 -34.69
CA GLU A 13 -13.05 -16.05 -35.16
C GLU A 13 -11.84 -16.12 -36.10
N SER A 14 -11.72 -15.16 -37.03
CA SER A 14 -10.57 -15.03 -37.90
C SER A 14 -9.27 -14.87 -37.10
N LEU A 15 -9.24 -13.95 -36.13
CA LEU A 15 -8.07 -13.73 -35.28
C LEU A 15 -7.77 -14.93 -34.36
N LEU A 16 -8.79 -15.64 -33.88
CA LEU A 16 -8.62 -16.87 -33.08
C LEU A 16 -8.00 -18.01 -33.90
N ASN A 17 -8.26 -18.05 -35.21
CA ASN A 17 -7.62 -18.98 -36.13
C ASN A 17 -6.14 -18.62 -36.37
N VAL A 18 -5.85 -17.33 -36.56
CA VAL A 18 -4.47 -16.83 -36.64
C VAL A 18 -3.71 -17.14 -35.35
N GLU A 19 -4.28 -16.81 -34.18
CA GLU A 19 -3.70 -17.14 -32.88
C GLU A 19 -3.37 -18.63 -32.77
N LYS A 20 -4.30 -19.51 -33.18
CA LYS A 20 -4.09 -20.97 -33.15
C LYS A 20 -2.92 -21.38 -34.04
N GLN A 21 -2.82 -20.85 -35.26
CA GLN A 21 -1.73 -21.17 -36.19
C GLN A 21 -0.38 -20.70 -35.64
N MET A 22 -0.29 -19.44 -35.20
CA MET A 22 0.95 -18.85 -34.68
C MET A 22 1.42 -19.56 -33.41
N ARG A 23 0.48 -19.93 -32.52
CA ARG A 23 0.76 -20.70 -31.30
C ARG A 23 1.29 -22.10 -31.59
N LEU A 24 0.71 -22.80 -32.56
CA LEU A 24 1.20 -24.12 -32.99
C LEU A 24 2.56 -24.03 -33.70
N ALA A 25 2.82 -22.92 -34.39
CA ALA A 25 4.13 -22.63 -34.99
C ALA A 25 5.19 -22.20 -33.96
N GLY A 26 4.82 -21.94 -32.70
CA GLY A 26 5.73 -21.45 -31.67
C GLY A 26 6.13 -19.98 -31.82
N ASP A 27 5.46 -19.21 -32.68
CA ASP A 27 5.72 -17.78 -32.83
C ASP A 27 5.14 -16.99 -31.66
N VAL A 28 6.01 -16.63 -30.72
CA VAL A 28 5.66 -15.84 -29.53
C VAL A 28 5.16 -14.44 -29.90
N ALA A 29 5.79 -13.78 -30.88
CA ALA A 29 5.45 -12.41 -31.26
C ALA A 29 4.10 -12.36 -31.97
N GLY A 30 3.88 -13.28 -32.91
CA GLY A 30 2.61 -13.42 -33.61
C GLY A 30 1.46 -13.81 -32.69
N THR A 31 1.68 -14.76 -31.78
CA THR A 31 0.66 -15.16 -30.80
C THR A 31 0.31 -14.02 -29.86
N ARG A 32 1.31 -13.28 -29.35
CA ARG A 32 1.09 -12.10 -28.51
C ARG A 32 0.28 -11.04 -29.24
N LYS A 33 0.63 -10.74 -30.49
CA LYS A 33 -0.06 -9.73 -31.29
C LYS A 33 -1.52 -10.14 -31.56
N ALA A 34 -1.77 -11.37 -31.99
CA ALA A 34 -3.12 -11.85 -32.25
C ALA A 34 -4.02 -11.76 -31.00
N VAL A 35 -3.48 -12.11 -29.82
CA VAL A 35 -4.21 -12.01 -28.56
C VAL A 35 -4.50 -10.55 -28.16
N ILE A 36 -3.53 -9.64 -28.35
CA ILE A 36 -3.74 -8.20 -28.13
C ILE A 36 -4.81 -7.66 -29.09
N ASP A 37 -4.72 -8.02 -30.38
CA ASP A 37 -5.64 -7.56 -31.42
C ASP A 37 -7.08 -8.01 -31.12
N ILE A 38 -7.29 -9.25 -30.62
CA ILE A 38 -8.62 -9.72 -30.18
C ILE A 38 -9.19 -8.85 -29.05
N VAL A 39 -8.37 -8.54 -28.04
CA VAL A 39 -8.77 -7.73 -26.89
C VAL A 39 -9.04 -6.28 -27.31
N GLU A 40 -8.21 -5.71 -28.17
CA GLU A 40 -8.40 -4.36 -28.71
C GLU A 40 -9.65 -4.26 -29.60
N LEU A 41 -9.95 -5.29 -30.39
CA LEU A 41 -11.13 -5.33 -31.24
C LEU A 41 -12.42 -5.37 -30.40
N CYS A 42 -12.46 -6.20 -29.34
CA CYS A 42 -13.59 -6.22 -28.40
C CYS A 42 -13.77 -4.89 -27.67
N TYR A 43 -12.67 -4.24 -27.29
CA TYR A 43 -12.69 -2.91 -26.67
C TYR A 43 -13.23 -1.83 -27.61
N LYS A 44 -12.75 -1.78 -28.86
CA LYS A 44 -13.21 -0.80 -29.87
C LYS A 44 -14.69 -0.96 -30.21
N ALA A 45 -15.21 -2.18 -30.16
CA ALA A 45 -16.64 -2.45 -30.35
C ALA A 45 -17.50 -2.16 -29.11
N GLY A 46 -16.90 -1.81 -27.96
CA GLY A 46 -17.62 -1.63 -26.69
C GLY A 46 -18.23 -2.92 -26.12
N ALA A 47 -17.84 -4.09 -26.64
CA ALA A 47 -18.42 -5.38 -26.30
C ALA A 47 -17.71 -6.01 -25.08
N TRP A 48 -17.89 -5.41 -23.89
CA TRP A 48 -17.20 -5.81 -22.65
C TRP A 48 -17.49 -7.25 -22.20
N LYS A 49 -18.71 -7.75 -22.44
CA LYS A 49 -19.06 -9.15 -22.15
C LYS A 49 -18.27 -10.10 -23.03
N THR A 50 -18.28 -9.85 -24.34
CA THR A 50 -17.49 -10.62 -25.31
C THR A 50 -16.00 -10.55 -24.98
N LEU A 51 -15.48 -9.39 -24.57
CA LEU A 51 -14.10 -9.25 -24.11
C LEU A 51 -13.78 -10.21 -22.95
N ASN A 52 -14.63 -10.22 -21.91
CA ASN A 52 -14.46 -11.11 -20.75
C ASN A 52 -14.47 -12.59 -21.17
N ASP A 53 -15.40 -12.98 -22.05
CA ASP A 53 -15.49 -14.35 -22.55
C ASP A 53 -14.24 -14.74 -23.34
N GLN A 54 -13.71 -13.85 -24.19
CA GLN A 54 -12.47 -14.11 -24.94
C GLN A 54 -11.25 -14.21 -24.02
N ILE A 55 -11.15 -13.36 -22.99
CA ILE A 55 -10.08 -13.44 -21.99
C ILE A 55 -10.12 -14.80 -21.28
N VAL A 56 -11.30 -15.24 -20.83
CA VAL A 56 -11.47 -16.55 -20.19
C VAL A 56 -11.10 -17.68 -21.16
N LEU A 57 -11.61 -17.63 -22.39
CA LEU A 57 -11.33 -18.63 -23.43
C LEU A 57 -9.82 -18.76 -23.69
N LEU A 58 -9.15 -17.66 -24.02
CA LEU A 58 -7.72 -17.63 -24.34
C LEU A 58 -6.87 -18.08 -23.16
N SER A 59 -7.29 -17.77 -21.92
CA SER A 59 -6.58 -18.18 -20.71
C SER A 59 -6.67 -19.67 -20.38
N LYS A 60 -7.76 -20.34 -20.81
CA LYS A 60 -8.01 -21.77 -20.61
C LYS A 60 -7.54 -22.63 -21.78
N ARG A 61 -7.09 -22.03 -22.90
CA ARG A 61 -6.58 -22.77 -24.06
C ARG A 61 -5.36 -23.62 -23.68
N ARG A 62 -5.43 -24.92 -24.00
CA ARG A 62 -4.33 -25.86 -23.77
C ARG A 62 -3.11 -25.48 -24.62
N GLY A 63 -1.97 -25.31 -23.96
CA GLY A 63 -0.71 -24.95 -24.60
C GLY A 63 -0.61 -23.48 -25.01
N GLN A 64 -1.35 -22.58 -24.34
CA GLN A 64 -1.18 -21.15 -24.52
C GLN A 64 0.18 -20.67 -23.96
N LEU A 65 0.81 -19.73 -24.65
CA LEU A 65 2.10 -19.17 -24.28
C LEU A 65 1.95 -18.22 -23.09
N LYS A 66 2.87 -18.32 -22.12
CA LYS A 66 2.86 -17.48 -20.90
C LYS A 66 2.92 -15.99 -21.27
N GLN A 67 3.78 -15.63 -22.21
CA GLN A 67 3.97 -14.26 -22.70
C GLN A 67 2.69 -13.70 -23.35
N ALA A 68 1.90 -14.54 -24.03
CA ALA A 68 0.63 -14.13 -24.62
C ALA A 68 -0.40 -13.83 -23.54
N ILE A 69 -0.49 -14.67 -22.49
CA ILE A 69 -1.39 -14.44 -21.34
C ILE A 69 -0.98 -13.16 -20.58
N THR A 70 0.31 -12.98 -20.29
CA THR A 70 0.79 -11.76 -19.62
C THR A 70 0.44 -10.51 -20.43
N ALA A 71 0.70 -10.52 -21.74
CA ALA A 71 0.38 -9.38 -22.60
C ALA A 71 -1.12 -9.11 -22.70
N MET A 72 -1.95 -10.17 -22.74
CA MET A 72 -3.41 -10.06 -22.72
C MET A 72 -3.90 -9.36 -21.45
N VAL A 73 -3.43 -9.81 -20.28
CA VAL A 73 -3.82 -9.27 -18.98
C VAL A 73 -3.37 -7.82 -18.84
N GLN A 74 -2.11 -7.53 -19.18
CA GLN A 74 -1.58 -6.16 -19.15
C GLN A 74 -2.37 -5.22 -20.06
N LYS A 75 -2.71 -5.65 -21.28
CA LYS A 75 -3.50 -4.84 -22.21
C LYS A 75 -4.92 -4.60 -21.70
N ALA A 76 -5.56 -5.64 -21.18
CA ALA A 76 -6.91 -5.52 -20.61
C ALA A 76 -6.94 -4.61 -19.36
N MET A 77 -5.84 -4.56 -18.59
CA MET A 77 -5.72 -3.65 -17.44
C MET A 77 -5.75 -2.17 -17.83
N GLU A 78 -5.22 -1.80 -19.00
CA GLU A 78 -5.27 -0.42 -19.52
C GLU A 78 -6.71 0.05 -19.77
N TYR A 79 -7.61 -0.88 -20.09
CA TYR A 79 -8.99 -0.57 -20.42
C TYR A 79 -9.90 -0.39 -19.20
N ILE A 80 -9.46 -0.78 -18.01
CA ILE A 80 -10.27 -0.69 -16.78
C ILE A 80 -10.68 0.77 -16.53
N ASP A 81 -9.76 1.70 -16.70
CA ASP A 81 -9.97 3.13 -16.42
C ASP A 81 -10.79 3.83 -17.54
N LEU A 82 -10.98 3.16 -18.68
CA LEU A 82 -11.73 3.63 -19.84
C LEU A 82 -13.13 3.02 -19.94
N THR A 83 -13.52 2.22 -18.95
CA THR A 83 -14.85 1.60 -18.92
C THR A 83 -15.95 2.64 -18.69
N PRO A 84 -17.12 2.49 -19.34
CA PRO A 84 -18.22 3.45 -19.22
C PRO A 84 -18.94 3.40 -17.85
N GLY A 85 -18.76 2.35 -17.07
CA GLY A 85 -19.45 2.18 -15.78
C GLY A 85 -18.66 1.36 -14.75
N ILE A 86 -18.95 1.63 -13.48
CA ILE A 86 -18.30 0.98 -12.33
C ILE A 86 -18.59 -0.52 -12.31
N ASP A 87 -19.81 -0.94 -12.69
CA ASP A 87 -20.14 -2.38 -12.72
C ASP A 87 -19.35 -3.13 -13.80
N THR A 88 -19.18 -2.52 -14.98
CA THR A 88 -18.36 -3.10 -16.06
C THR A 88 -16.89 -3.18 -15.68
N SER A 89 -16.37 -2.20 -14.92
CA SER A 89 -15.00 -2.22 -14.42
C SER A 89 -14.81 -3.35 -13.40
N ILE A 90 -15.77 -3.53 -12.48
CA ILE A 90 -15.77 -4.62 -11.48
C ILE A 90 -15.80 -5.99 -12.17
N GLU A 91 -16.65 -6.18 -13.19
CA GLU A 91 -16.73 -7.44 -13.94
C GLU A 91 -15.41 -7.79 -14.64
N LEU A 92 -14.80 -6.80 -15.31
CA LEU A 92 -13.50 -6.97 -15.97
C LEU A 92 -12.40 -7.30 -14.95
N ILE A 93 -12.34 -6.59 -13.83
CA ILE A 93 -11.36 -6.85 -12.76
C ILE A 93 -11.55 -8.26 -12.18
N LYS A 94 -12.79 -8.68 -11.90
CA LYS A 94 -13.09 -10.03 -11.41
C LYS A 94 -12.64 -11.10 -12.41
N THR A 95 -12.90 -10.88 -13.70
CA THR A 95 -12.49 -11.80 -14.76
C THR A 95 -10.97 -11.92 -14.84
N LEU A 96 -10.25 -10.79 -14.84
CA LEU A 96 -8.79 -10.77 -14.87
C LEU A 96 -8.17 -11.37 -13.60
N SER A 97 -8.77 -11.14 -12.42
CA SER A 97 -8.34 -11.73 -11.15
C SER A 97 -8.50 -13.26 -11.15
N SER A 98 -9.63 -13.76 -11.66
CA SER A 98 -9.86 -15.21 -11.82
C SER A 98 -8.89 -15.85 -12.80
N VAL A 99 -8.63 -15.18 -13.92
CA VAL A 99 -7.72 -15.67 -14.96
C VAL A 99 -6.26 -15.65 -14.54
N SER A 100 -5.87 -14.74 -13.64
CA SER A 100 -4.51 -14.66 -13.09
C SER A 100 -4.31 -15.53 -11.84
N ALA A 101 -5.37 -16.04 -11.22
CA ALA A 101 -5.27 -16.94 -10.08
C ALA A 101 -4.48 -18.22 -10.42
N GLY A 102 -3.51 -18.56 -9.57
CA GLY A 102 -2.66 -19.75 -9.73
C GLY A 102 -1.56 -19.64 -10.78
N LYS A 103 -1.37 -18.47 -11.41
CA LYS A 103 -0.32 -18.25 -12.42
C LYS A 103 0.77 -17.33 -11.87
N ILE A 104 1.92 -17.93 -11.51
CA ILE A 104 3.07 -17.23 -10.92
C ILE A 104 3.55 -16.05 -11.78
N TYR A 105 3.47 -16.15 -13.10
CA TYR A 105 3.95 -15.12 -14.03
C TYR A 105 3.02 -13.91 -14.23
N VAL A 106 1.86 -13.86 -13.56
CA VAL A 106 0.92 -12.72 -13.55
C VAL A 106 0.44 -12.37 -12.14
N GLU A 107 1.20 -12.77 -11.11
CA GLU A 107 0.82 -12.55 -9.71
C GLU A 107 0.87 -11.06 -9.30
N ILE A 108 1.79 -10.29 -9.89
CA ILE A 108 1.91 -8.84 -9.66
C ILE A 108 0.68 -8.11 -10.26
N GLU A 109 0.31 -8.47 -11.49
CA GLU A 109 -0.89 -7.97 -12.16
C GLU A 109 -2.14 -8.27 -11.33
N ARG A 110 -2.25 -9.51 -10.80
CA ARG A 110 -3.34 -9.88 -9.88
C ARG A 110 -3.38 -9.01 -8.63
N ALA A 111 -2.25 -8.76 -7.99
CA ALA A 111 -2.17 -7.91 -6.80
C ALA A 111 -2.66 -6.48 -7.10
N ARG A 112 -2.21 -5.89 -8.22
CA ARG A 112 -2.63 -4.56 -8.66
C ARG A 112 -4.13 -4.51 -8.95
N LEU A 113 -4.69 -5.54 -9.59
CA LEU A 113 -6.12 -5.67 -9.84
C LEU A 113 -6.93 -5.74 -8.55
N ILE A 114 -6.49 -6.54 -7.58
CA ILE A 114 -7.15 -6.66 -6.27
C ILE A 114 -7.11 -5.33 -5.51
N LYS A 115 -5.98 -4.62 -5.55
CA LYS A 115 -5.88 -3.27 -4.96
C LYS A 115 -6.89 -2.30 -5.57
N ARG A 116 -7.04 -2.31 -6.90
CA ARG A 116 -8.05 -1.48 -7.59
C ARG A 116 -9.48 -1.87 -7.18
N LEU A 117 -9.78 -3.17 -7.13
CA LEU A 117 -11.09 -3.66 -6.69
C LEU A 117 -11.42 -3.26 -5.25
N ALA A 118 -10.45 -3.38 -4.35
CA ALA A 118 -10.61 -2.99 -2.95
C ALA A 118 -10.91 -1.50 -2.81
N LYS A 119 -10.24 -0.64 -3.60
CA LYS A 119 -10.53 0.80 -3.63
C LYS A 119 -11.95 1.10 -4.09
N ILE A 120 -12.42 0.46 -5.16
CA ILE A 120 -13.81 0.64 -5.63
C ILE A 120 -14.80 0.20 -4.55
N LYS A 121 -14.54 -0.93 -3.88
CA LYS A 121 -15.36 -1.45 -2.79
C LYS A 121 -15.39 -0.52 -1.57
N GLU A 122 -14.26 0.08 -1.26
CA GLU A 122 -14.17 1.08 -0.19
C GLU A 122 -14.95 2.35 -0.53
N GLU A 123 -14.87 2.85 -1.78
CA GLU A 123 -15.66 3.99 -2.24
C GLU A 123 -17.18 3.70 -2.19
N GLN A 124 -17.56 2.43 -2.29
CA GLN A 124 -18.94 1.94 -2.07
C GLN A 124 -19.31 1.77 -0.59
N GLY A 125 -18.40 2.07 0.34
CA GLY A 125 -18.59 1.89 1.79
C GLY A 125 -18.41 0.44 2.29
N GLN A 126 -18.00 -0.48 1.42
CA GLN A 126 -17.83 -1.91 1.74
C GLN A 126 -16.43 -2.22 2.26
N ILE A 127 -16.05 -1.58 3.37
CA ILE A 127 -14.71 -1.67 3.97
C ILE A 127 -14.35 -3.12 4.37
N TYR A 128 -15.31 -3.88 4.88
CA TYR A 128 -15.09 -5.27 5.29
C TYR A 128 -14.67 -6.16 4.11
N GLU A 129 -15.40 -6.08 2.98
CA GLU A 129 -15.07 -6.82 1.77
C GLU A 129 -13.74 -6.35 1.16
N ALA A 130 -13.48 -5.03 1.14
CA ALA A 130 -12.23 -4.48 0.67
C ALA A 130 -11.03 -5.00 1.49
N ALA A 131 -11.17 -5.06 2.81
CA ALA A 131 -10.17 -5.62 3.70
C ALA A 131 -9.91 -7.11 3.40
N ASP A 132 -10.97 -7.93 3.31
CA ASP A 132 -10.82 -9.37 3.05
C ASP A 132 -10.14 -9.64 1.71
N LEU A 133 -10.55 -8.95 0.63
CA LEU A 133 -9.91 -9.05 -0.68
C LEU A 133 -8.40 -8.74 -0.63
N MET A 134 -8.03 -7.66 0.06
CA MET A 134 -6.61 -7.28 0.20
C MET A 134 -5.80 -8.31 0.99
N GLN A 135 -6.40 -8.99 1.97
CA GLN A 135 -5.72 -10.00 2.79
C GLN A 135 -5.43 -11.31 2.04
N GLU A 136 -6.14 -11.61 0.96
CA GLU A 136 -5.86 -12.81 0.14
C GLU A 136 -4.51 -12.76 -0.59
N VAL A 137 -3.89 -11.57 -0.66
CA VAL A 137 -2.65 -11.35 -1.42
C VAL A 137 -1.48 -11.15 -0.45
N ALA A 138 -0.60 -12.15 -0.38
CA ALA A 138 0.63 -12.09 0.39
C ALA A 138 1.78 -11.51 -0.46
N VAL A 139 1.80 -10.19 -0.68
CA VAL A 139 2.81 -9.52 -1.53
C VAL A 139 4.25 -9.68 -1.02
N GLU A 140 4.44 -10.03 0.25
CA GLU A 140 5.75 -10.30 0.83
C GLU A 140 6.47 -11.49 0.16
N THR A 141 5.74 -12.41 -0.46
CA THR A 141 6.32 -13.58 -1.13
C THR A 141 6.75 -13.31 -2.57
N PHE A 142 6.35 -12.18 -3.16
CA PHE A 142 6.62 -11.90 -4.58
C PHE A 142 8.05 -11.44 -4.80
N GLY A 143 8.92 -12.30 -5.34
CA GLY A 143 10.34 -11.97 -5.54
C GLY A 143 10.57 -10.77 -6.48
N SER A 144 9.74 -10.62 -7.50
CA SER A 144 9.89 -9.63 -8.59
C SER A 144 9.15 -8.31 -8.37
N MET A 145 8.41 -8.14 -7.27
CA MET A 145 7.69 -6.89 -6.98
C MET A 145 8.63 -5.86 -6.33
N ALA A 146 8.55 -4.59 -6.76
CA ALA A 146 9.34 -3.51 -6.18
C ALA A 146 9.14 -3.39 -4.66
N LYS A 147 10.22 -3.08 -3.95
CA LYS A 147 10.25 -2.97 -2.49
C LYS A 147 9.27 -1.91 -1.96
N THR A 148 9.23 -0.74 -2.59
CA THR A 148 8.29 0.34 -2.24
C THR A 148 6.84 -0.07 -2.49
N GLU A 149 6.57 -0.79 -3.58
CA GLU A 149 5.24 -1.30 -3.91
C GLU A 149 4.75 -2.32 -2.87
N LYS A 150 5.61 -3.26 -2.46
CA LYS A 150 5.30 -4.20 -1.37
C LYS A 150 4.94 -3.49 -0.07
N ILE A 151 5.75 -2.52 0.34
CA ILE A 151 5.52 -1.76 1.58
C ILE A 151 4.20 -1.01 1.47
N ALA A 152 3.96 -0.29 0.37
CA ALA A 152 2.72 0.44 0.15
C ALA A 152 1.49 -0.49 0.21
N PHE A 153 1.59 -1.69 -0.35
CA PHE A 153 0.50 -2.67 -0.32
C PHE A 153 0.24 -3.20 1.10
N ILE A 154 1.29 -3.51 1.87
CA ILE A 154 1.14 -3.97 3.26
C ILE A 154 0.59 -2.83 4.15
N LEU A 155 1.01 -1.58 3.93
CA LEU A 155 0.45 -0.43 4.65
C LEU A 155 -1.05 -0.25 4.37
N GLU A 156 -1.46 -0.46 3.12
CA GLU A 156 -2.88 -0.42 2.74
C GLU A 156 -3.68 -1.53 3.45
N GLN A 157 -3.13 -2.75 3.52
CA GLN A 157 -3.69 -3.85 4.29
C GLN A 157 -3.85 -3.49 5.78
N VAL A 158 -2.83 -2.87 6.38
CA VAL A 158 -2.86 -2.41 7.78
C VAL A 158 -3.96 -1.36 7.97
N ARG A 159 -4.05 -0.37 7.07
CA ARG A 159 -5.06 0.70 7.13
C ARG A 159 -6.48 0.11 7.10
N LEU A 160 -6.78 -0.74 6.14
CA LEU A 160 -8.10 -1.38 6.02
C LEU A 160 -8.43 -2.25 7.25
N CYS A 161 -7.44 -2.95 7.82
CA CYS A 161 -7.65 -3.68 9.07
C CYS A 161 -7.95 -2.74 10.25
N LEU A 162 -7.30 -1.58 10.35
CA LEU A 162 -7.59 -0.58 11.37
C LEU A 162 -8.97 0.05 11.19
N ASP A 163 -9.40 0.31 9.94
CA ASP A 163 -10.74 0.80 9.62
C ASP A 163 -11.82 -0.24 9.99
N ARG A 164 -11.50 -1.54 9.82
CA ARG A 164 -12.34 -2.66 10.26
C ARG A 164 -12.29 -2.92 11.77
N GLN A 165 -11.48 -2.19 12.54
CA GLN A 165 -11.22 -2.43 13.97
C GLN A 165 -10.59 -3.81 14.27
N ASP A 166 -9.90 -4.41 13.29
CA ASP A 166 -9.17 -5.66 13.45
C ASP A 166 -7.71 -5.38 13.82
N PHE A 167 -7.53 -4.98 15.08
CA PHE A 167 -6.22 -4.57 15.62
C PHE A 167 -5.21 -5.71 15.67
N VAL A 168 -5.65 -6.95 15.92
CA VAL A 168 -4.76 -8.12 15.98
C VAL A 168 -4.14 -8.37 14.60
N ARG A 169 -4.94 -8.39 13.54
CA ARG A 169 -4.40 -8.56 12.18
C ARG A 169 -3.56 -7.35 11.76
N ALA A 170 -3.97 -6.13 12.10
CA ALA A 170 -3.17 -4.93 11.83
C ALA A 170 -1.76 -5.01 12.44
N GLN A 171 -1.63 -5.50 13.68
CA GLN A 171 -0.33 -5.69 14.33
C GLN A 171 0.51 -6.78 13.67
N ILE A 172 -0.10 -7.88 13.24
CA ILE A 172 0.60 -8.97 12.55
C ILE A 172 1.16 -8.47 11.20
N LEU A 173 0.37 -7.72 10.45
CA LEU A 173 0.76 -7.15 9.16
C LEU A 173 1.84 -6.09 9.31
N SER A 174 1.74 -5.20 10.30
CA SER A 174 2.74 -4.15 10.51
C SER A 174 4.12 -4.70 10.86
N ARG A 175 4.19 -5.86 11.54
CA ARG A 175 5.45 -6.58 11.82
C ARG A 175 6.11 -7.18 10.57
N LYS A 176 5.38 -7.34 9.46
CA LYS A 176 5.99 -7.78 8.19
C LYS A 176 6.88 -6.70 7.58
N ILE A 177 6.69 -5.44 7.96
CA ILE A 177 7.53 -4.33 7.53
C ILE A 177 8.66 -4.14 8.56
N SER A 178 9.89 -4.39 8.14
CA SER A 178 11.07 -4.12 8.98
C SER A 178 11.35 -2.62 9.00
N THR A 179 11.40 -2.01 10.19
CA THR A 179 11.67 -0.57 10.35
C THR A 179 13.03 -0.14 9.81
N ARG A 180 14.01 -1.06 9.77
CA ARG A 180 15.35 -0.85 9.17
C ARG A 180 15.29 -0.52 7.68
N VAL A 181 14.21 -0.93 7.01
CA VAL A 181 14.02 -0.65 5.58
C VAL A 181 13.91 0.86 5.33
N PHE A 182 13.39 1.62 6.28
CA PHE A 182 13.21 3.07 6.16
C PHE A 182 14.47 3.90 6.46
N ASP A 183 15.53 3.26 6.97
CA ASP A 183 16.82 3.91 7.26
C ASP A 183 17.88 3.54 6.21
N ALA A 184 17.52 2.70 5.23
CA ALA A 184 18.41 2.30 4.17
C ALA A 184 18.59 3.45 3.17
N ASP A 185 19.84 3.93 3.01
CA ASP A 185 20.17 4.92 1.99
C ASP A 185 19.83 4.38 0.57
N PRO A 186 19.05 5.13 -0.24
CA PRO A 186 18.76 4.73 -1.62
C PRO A 186 20.03 4.65 -2.49
N SER A 187 21.16 5.20 -2.03
CA SER A 187 22.46 5.15 -2.72
C SER A 187 23.18 3.81 -2.59
N LYS A 188 22.85 2.97 -1.60
CA LYS A 188 23.51 1.66 -1.38
C LYS A 188 22.92 0.51 -2.20
N GLU A 189 21.75 0.70 -2.82
CA GLU A 189 21.06 -0.34 -3.61
C GLU A 189 21.35 -0.28 -5.13
N LYS A 190 22.16 0.68 -5.63
CA LYS A 190 22.71 0.62 -7.01
C LYS A 190 23.80 -0.45 -7.15
N LYS A 191 23.53 -1.71 -6.78
CA LYS A 191 24.33 -2.84 -7.26
C LYS A 191 23.89 -3.15 -8.68
N LYS A 192 24.84 -3.07 -9.62
CA LYS A 192 24.69 -3.47 -11.03
C LYS A 192 23.90 -4.78 -11.13
N PRO A 193 22.91 -4.91 -12.04
CA PRO A 193 22.23 -6.18 -12.25
C PRO A 193 23.28 -7.23 -12.65
N LYS A 194 23.38 -8.29 -11.86
CA LYS A 194 24.08 -9.51 -12.28
C LYS A 194 23.13 -10.25 -13.22
N GLU A 195 23.66 -10.62 -14.38
CA GLU A 195 22.98 -11.36 -15.43
C GLU A 195 22.34 -12.63 -14.86
N GLY A 196 21.01 -12.68 -14.86
CA GLY A 196 20.21 -13.83 -14.38
C GLY A 196 19.16 -13.51 -13.32
N ASP A 197 19.13 -12.30 -12.75
CA ASP A 197 18.13 -11.92 -11.73
C ASP A 197 16.72 -11.75 -12.33
N SER A 198 15.73 -12.23 -11.58
CA SER A 198 14.31 -12.03 -11.88
C SER A 198 14.04 -10.55 -12.12
N ILE A 199 13.48 -10.20 -13.29
CA ILE A 199 13.15 -8.82 -13.66
C ILE A 199 12.25 -8.24 -12.57
N VAL A 200 12.81 -7.37 -11.72
CA VAL A 200 12.03 -6.62 -10.74
C VAL A 200 11.21 -5.63 -11.52
N GLN A 201 9.88 -5.70 -11.41
CA GLN A 201 9.03 -4.69 -12.02
C GLN A 201 9.22 -3.37 -11.29
N ASP A 202 9.42 -2.30 -12.03
CA ASP A 202 9.47 -0.96 -11.45
C ASP A 202 8.16 -0.63 -10.75
N ALA A 203 8.27 0.10 -9.64
CA ALA A 203 7.13 0.61 -8.91
C ALA A 203 6.34 1.57 -9.82
N PRO A 204 5.01 1.42 -9.94
CA PRO A 204 4.14 2.42 -10.54
C PRO A 204 4.45 3.85 -10.03
N ALA A 205 4.38 4.84 -10.93
CA ALA A 205 4.69 6.24 -10.63
C ALA A 205 3.86 6.84 -9.48
N ASP A 206 2.69 6.27 -9.21
CA ASP A 206 1.78 6.72 -8.14
C ASP A 206 2.21 6.27 -6.74
N ILE A 207 3.26 5.45 -6.61
CA ILE A 207 3.70 4.93 -5.32
C ILE A 207 4.55 5.97 -4.59
N PRO A 208 4.19 6.32 -3.34
CA PRO A 208 4.96 7.28 -2.56
C PRO A 208 6.42 6.87 -2.36
N SER A 209 7.26 7.88 -2.13
CA SER A 209 8.66 7.66 -1.79
C SER A 209 8.82 6.89 -0.48
N LEU A 210 9.97 6.26 -0.28
CA LEU A 210 10.25 5.49 0.94
C LEU A 210 10.07 6.32 2.23
N LEU A 211 10.38 7.62 2.17
CA LEU A 211 10.21 8.54 3.30
C LEU A 211 8.74 8.85 3.59
N GLU A 212 7.91 8.98 2.56
CA GLU A 212 6.46 9.14 2.71
C GLU A 212 5.84 7.84 3.25
N LEU A 213 6.27 6.68 2.76
CA LEU A 213 5.84 5.38 3.31
C LEU A 213 6.25 5.22 4.77
N LYS A 214 7.44 5.71 5.18
CA LYS A 214 7.86 5.76 6.59
C LYS A 214 6.88 6.57 7.42
N ARG A 215 6.50 7.76 6.93
CA ARG A 215 5.52 8.62 7.60
C ARG A 215 4.16 7.93 7.74
N VAL A 216 3.62 7.39 6.66
CA VAL A 216 2.33 6.67 6.66
C VAL A 216 2.37 5.48 7.62
N TYR A 217 3.46 4.70 7.64
CA TYR A 217 3.64 3.61 8.59
C TYR A 217 3.46 4.09 10.04
N TYR A 218 4.19 5.12 10.46
CA TYR A 218 4.10 5.60 11.84
C TYR A 218 2.75 6.26 12.15
N GLU A 219 2.10 6.92 11.21
CA GLU A 219 0.74 7.45 11.39
C GLU A 219 -0.28 6.33 11.66
N LEU A 220 -0.20 5.21 10.92
CA LEU A 220 -1.04 4.03 11.17
C LEU A 220 -0.71 3.37 12.52
N MET A 221 0.57 3.29 12.88
CA MET A 221 0.97 2.75 14.19
C MET A 221 0.50 3.62 15.35
N ILE A 222 0.50 4.95 15.22
CA ILE A 222 -0.09 5.85 16.22
C ILE A 222 -1.57 5.54 16.41
N ARG A 223 -2.33 5.34 15.32
CA ARG A 223 -3.75 4.96 15.42
C ARG A 223 -3.93 3.63 16.15
N TYR A 224 -3.08 2.64 15.86
CA TYR A 224 -3.07 1.35 16.56
C TYR A 224 -2.77 1.49 18.06
N TYR A 225 -1.68 2.18 18.42
CA TYR A 225 -1.29 2.34 19.82
C TYR A 225 -2.23 3.24 20.61
N SER A 226 -2.87 4.22 19.96
CA SER A 226 -3.90 5.05 20.57
C SER A 226 -5.12 4.25 21.00
N HIS A 227 -5.47 3.18 20.28
CA HIS A 227 -6.53 2.27 20.73
C HIS A 227 -6.13 1.48 21.98
N ASN A 228 -4.86 1.10 22.08
CA ASN A 228 -4.33 0.33 23.21
C ASN A 228 -3.89 1.21 24.41
N ASN A 229 -4.00 2.53 24.30
CA ASN A 229 -3.49 3.52 25.27
C ASN A 229 -1.99 3.36 25.60
N ASP A 230 -1.19 2.89 24.64
CA ASP A 230 0.26 2.75 24.79
C ASP A 230 0.96 4.07 24.44
N TYR A 231 0.94 5.00 25.38
CA TYR A 231 1.48 6.36 25.18
C TYR A 231 2.99 6.39 24.94
N LEU A 232 3.74 5.40 25.46
CA LEU A 232 5.18 5.32 25.27
C LEU A 232 5.51 4.98 23.81
N GLU A 233 4.82 4.00 23.23
CA GLU A 233 5.01 3.65 21.82
C GLU A 233 4.47 4.72 20.87
N ILE A 234 3.39 5.43 21.23
CA ILE A 234 2.94 6.62 20.50
C ILE A 234 4.04 7.69 20.46
N CYS A 235 4.69 7.96 21.59
CA CYS A 235 5.80 8.90 21.68
C CYS A 235 6.97 8.51 20.76
N ARG A 236 7.33 7.21 20.72
CA ARG A 236 8.39 6.72 19.81
C ARG A 236 8.03 6.88 18.34
N CYS A 237 6.77 6.63 17.98
CA CYS A 237 6.28 6.83 16.63
C CYS A 237 6.39 8.31 16.22
N TYR A 238 5.95 9.24 17.07
CA TYR A 238 6.12 10.67 16.80
C TYR A 238 7.57 11.11 16.72
N LYS A 239 8.46 10.55 17.56
CA LYS A 239 9.89 10.80 17.46
C LYS A 239 10.47 10.33 16.12
N ALA A 240 10.06 9.16 15.65
CA ALA A 240 10.50 8.65 14.35
C ALA A 240 9.98 9.49 13.17
N ILE A 241 8.78 10.06 13.28
CA ILE A 241 8.24 11.04 12.31
C ILE A 241 9.06 12.34 12.38
N TYR A 242 9.34 12.84 13.59
CA TYR A 242 10.16 14.02 13.80
C TYR A 242 11.57 13.87 13.23
N ASP A 243 12.13 12.66 13.21
CA ASP A 243 13.45 12.39 12.65
C ASP A 243 13.54 12.46 11.12
N ILE A 244 12.42 12.58 10.42
CA ILE A 244 12.38 12.68 8.95
C ILE A 244 12.94 14.06 8.51
N PRO A 245 13.92 14.12 7.58
CA PRO A 245 14.55 15.37 7.15
C PRO A 245 13.55 16.44 6.66
N ALA A 246 12.59 16.04 5.83
CA ALA A 246 11.56 16.92 5.28
C ALA A 246 10.64 17.55 6.36
N ILE A 247 10.57 16.97 7.55
CA ILE A 247 9.80 17.50 8.68
C ILE A 247 10.69 18.40 9.55
N LYS A 248 11.96 18.05 9.77
CA LYS A 248 12.91 18.86 10.55
C LYS A 248 13.20 20.22 9.95
N GLU A 249 13.16 20.33 8.63
CA GLU A 249 13.44 21.58 7.91
C GLU A 249 12.31 22.62 8.02
N ASP A 250 11.09 22.21 8.35
CA ASP A 250 9.89 23.07 8.31
C ASP A 250 9.29 23.29 9.72
N PRO A 251 9.48 24.48 10.33
CA PRO A 251 8.95 24.82 11.66
C PRO A 251 7.47 24.55 11.83
N THR A 252 6.68 24.78 10.79
CA THR A 252 5.22 24.61 10.84
C THR A 252 4.82 23.15 11.06
N LYS A 253 5.65 22.20 10.62
CA LYS A 253 5.39 20.77 10.69
C LYS A 253 5.97 20.13 11.94
N TRP A 254 7.19 20.49 12.35
CA TRP A 254 7.82 19.85 13.50
C TRP A 254 7.32 20.37 14.84
N ILE A 255 6.92 21.65 14.96
CA ILE A 255 6.36 22.22 16.20
C ILE A 255 5.16 21.41 16.74
N PRO A 256 4.10 21.12 15.94
CA PRO A 256 2.96 20.35 16.45
C PRO A 256 3.34 18.90 16.80
N ILE A 257 4.31 18.31 16.10
CA ILE A 257 4.81 16.96 16.41
C ILE A 257 5.55 16.98 17.75
N LEU A 258 6.43 17.96 17.97
CA LEU A 258 7.19 18.09 19.21
C LEU A 258 6.28 18.34 20.41
N ARG A 259 5.23 19.16 20.26
CA ARG A 259 4.19 19.32 21.29
C ARG A 259 3.55 17.99 21.64
N LYS A 260 3.15 17.20 20.64
CA LYS A 260 2.55 15.87 20.85
C LYS A 260 3.51 14.93 21.58
N ILE A 261 4.80 14.93 21.21
CA ILE A 261 5.84 14.15 21.92
C ILE A 261 5.85 14.51 23.40
N CYS A 262 5.89 15.81 23.74
CA CYS A 262 5.89 16.27 25.13
C CYS A 262 4.66 15.79 25.90
N TRP A 263 3.47 15.89 25.31
CA TRP A 263 2.21 15.44 25.93
C TRP A 263 2.18 13.95 26.18
N TYR A 264 2.47 13.13 25.17
CA TYR A 264 2.42 11.67 25.30
C TYR A 264 3.48 11.15 26.27
N LEU A 265 4.61 11.84 26.39
CA LEU A 265 5.66 11.47 27.32
C LEU A 265 5.28 11.74 28.79
N VAL A 266 4.46 12.76 29.06
CA VAL A 266 3.88 13.02 30.39
C VAL A 266 2.77 12.02 30.73
N LEU A 267 1.98 11.61 29.73
CA LEU A 267 0.91 10.63 29.90
C LEU A 267 1.41 9.18 30.03
N ALA A 268 2.63 8.90 29.57
CA ALA A 268 3.22 7.58 29.65
C ALA A 268 3.50 7.18 31.12
N PRO A 269 3.28 5.89 31.47
CA PRO A 269 3.62 5.40 32.80
C PRO A 269 5.12 5.55 33.06
N HIS A 270 5.48 5.76 34.33
CA HIS A 270 6.87 5.90 34.72
C HIS A 270 7.61 4.56 34.55
N ASP A 271 8.58 4.56 33.65
CA ASP A 271 9.44 3.43 33.33
C ASP A 271 10.84 3.95 32.99
N PRO A 272 11.94 3.18 33.16
CA PRO A 272 13.28 3.62 32.78
C PRO A 272 13.37 4.08 31.33
N MET A 273 12.57 3.47 30.44
CA MET A 273 12.51 3.88 29.04
C MET A 273 11.87 5.25 28.87
N GLN A 274 10.79 5.54 29.59
CA GLN A 274 10.16 6.87 29.62
C GLN A 274 11.16 7.94 30.10
N SER A 275 11.91 7.65 31.17
CA SER A 275 12.93 8.56 31.70
C SER A 275 14.08 8.81 30.72
N SER A 276 14.50 7.77 29.99
CA SER A 276 15.52 7.91 28.93
C SER A 276 15.01 8.81 27.78
N LEU A 277 13.78 8.59 27.31
CA LEU A 277 13.16 9.43 26.28
C LEU A 277 12.96 10.88 26.77
N LEU A 278 12.61 11.08 28.03
CA LEU A 278 12.46 12.40 28.65
C LEU A 278 13.76 13.19 28.57
N ASN A 279 14.87 12.58 29.01
CA ASN A 279 16.18 13.22 28.97
C ASN A 279 16.62 13.54 27.53
N ALA A 280 16.45 12.58 26.61
CA ALA A 280 16.78 12.80 25.20
C ALA A 280 15.93 13.92 24.57
N THR A 281 14.67 14.06 24.98
CA THR A 281 13.80 15.14 24.50
C THR A 281 14.26 16.47 25.08
N LEU A 282 14.57 16.55 26.39
CA LEU A 282 15.05 17.77 27.05
C LEU A 282 16.38 18.32 26.49
N GLU A 283 17.22 17.46 25.93
CA GLU A 283 18.47 17.82 25.24
C GLU A 283 18.24 18.42 23.84
N ASP A 284 17.04 18.30 23.28
CA ASP A 284 16.73 18.85 21.96
C ASP A 284 16.74 20.39 21.98
N LYS A 285 17.50 20.99 21.06
CA LYS A 285 17.63 22.45 20.92
C LYS A 285 16.33 23.09 20.47
N ASN A 286 15.50 22.36 19.70
CA ASN A 286 14.24 22.86 19.15
C ASN A 286 13.17 23.09 20.22
N LEU A 287 13.33 22.52 21.43
CA LEU A 287 12.48 22.84 22.58
C LEU A 287 12.61 24.29 23.05
N SER A 288 13.69 24.99 22.69
CA SER A 288 13.85 26.42 23.03
C SER A 288 12.79 27.30 22.38
N GLU A 289 12.25 26.90 21.23
CA GLU A 289 11.15 27.60 20.55
C GLU A 289 9.79 27.38 21.22
N ILE A 290 9.69 26.40 22.13
CA ILE A 290 8.46 26.07 22.84
C ILE A 290 8.70 26.10 24.37
N PRO A 291 8.95 27.29 24.95
CA PRO A 291 9.42 27.44 26.32
C PRO A 291 8.45 26.89 27.38
N ASN A 292 7.13 27.03 27.16
CA ASN A 292 6.12 26.51 28.09
C ASN A 292 6.18 24.98 28.22
N PHE A 293 6.39 24.29 27.11
CA PHE A 293 6.48 22.82 27.09
C PHE A 293 7.80 22.32 27.66
N ARG A 294 8.89 23.05 27.40
CA ARG A 294 10.19 22.80 28.05
C ARG A 294 10.06 22.90 29.57
N TYR A 295 9.48 23.98 30.08
CA TYR A 295 9.25 24.16 31.51
C TYR A 295 8.44 23.01 32.11
N ASN A 296 7.34 22.61 31.47
CA ASN A 296 6.49 21.53 31.94
C ASN A 296 7.22 20.17 32.02
N LEU A 297 8.08 19.85 31.03
CA LEU A 297 8.89 18.63 31.08
C LEU A 297 9.95 18.67 32.19
N TYR A 298 10.54 19.85 32.45
CA TYR A 298 11.46 20.04 33.57
C TYR A 298 10.76 19.87 34.92
N VAL A 299 9.57 20.46 35.08
CA VAL A 299 8.75 20.31 36.30
C VAL A 299 8.36 18.84 36.49
N PHE A 300 7.91 18.16 35.43
CA PHE A 300 7.60 16.73 35.50
C PHE A 300 8.81 15.89 35.95
N LYS A 301 10.00 16.15 35.38
CA LYS A 301 11.24 15.48 35.81
C LYS A 301 11.55 15.68 37.29
N ILE A 302 11.27 16.87 37.82
CA ILE A 302 11.49 17.22 39.23
C ILE A 302 10.41 16.59 40.13
N ASP A 303 9.13 16.67 39.76
CA ASP A 303 8.02 16.13 40.56
C ASP A 303 8.03 14.60 40.66
N LEU A 304 8.44 13.92 39.58
CA LEU A 304 8.69 12.47 39.56
C LEU A 304 9.73 12.02 40.60
N ILE A 305 10.68 12.92 40.93
CA ILE A 305 11.72 12.69 41.93
C ILE A 305 11.20 13.02 43.34
N ILE A 306 10.19 13.90 43.47
CA ILE A 306 9.82 14.51 44.76
C ILE A 306 8.58 13.88 45.43
N THR A 307 7.46 13.60 44.74
CA THR A 307 6.29 12.92 45.39
C THR A 307 5.21 12.40 44.43
N PRO A 308 4.55 11.25 44.72
CA PRO A 308 3.43 10.72 43.92
C PRO A 308 2.12 11.55 44.02
N GLY A 309 2.04 12.58 44.87
CA GLY A 309 0.87 13.46 45.02
C GLY A 309 0.82 14.67 44.07
N GLY A 310 1.93 15.03 43.41
CA GLY A 310 2.01 16.17 42.49
C GLY A 310 1.33 15.96 41.14
N PHE A 311 1.11 14.70 40.76
CA PHE A 311 0.55 14.29 39.47
C PHE A 311 -0.85 14.87 39.20
N ILE A 312 -1.68 14.97 40.25
CA ILE A 312 -3.05 15.48 40.14
C ILE A 312 -3.06 17.00 39.93
N SER A 313 -2.22 17.73 40.65
CA SER A 313 -2.11 19.20 40.54
C SER A 313 -1.63 19.63 39.16
N MET A 314 -0.64 18.91 38.60
CA MET A 314 -0.11 19.17 37.26
C MET A 314 -1.20 18.96 36.19
N ILE A 315 -1.95 17.85 36.23
CA ILE A 315 -3.05 17.58 35.28
C ILE A 315 -4.12 18.68 35.34
N THR A 316 -4.49 19.17 36.52
CA THR A 316 -5.42 20.32 36.65
C THR A 316 -4.86 21.61 36.07
N TYR A 317 -3.57 21.90 36.26
CA TYR A 317 -2.92 23.09 35.66
C TYR A 317 -2.84 22.98 34.14
N PHE A 318 -2.66 21.76 33.63
CA PHE A 318 -2.59 21.44 32.21
C PHE A 318 -3.95 21.48 31.51
N LEU A 319 -5.04 21.12 32.18
CA LEU A 319 -6.42 21.30 31.68
C LEU A 319 -6.85 22.77 31.63
N PHE A 320 -6.23 23.63 32.45
CA PHE A 320 -6.51 25.07 32.50
C PHE A 320 -5.78 25.88 31.41
N LEU A 321 -4.81 25.27 30.72
CA LEU A 321 -3.98 25.87 29.65
C LEU A 321 -4.44 25.50 28.24
N LEU A 322 -5.61 24.86 28.13
CA LEU A 322 -6.39 24.62 26.91
C LEU A 322 -7.26 25.85 26.57
#